data_AF-A0A967ZCZ8-F1
#
_entry.id   AF-A0A967ZCZ8-F1
#
_cell.length_a   1.000
_cell.length_b   1.000
_cell.length_c   1.000
_cell.angle_alpha   90.00
_cell.angle_beta   90.00
_cell.angle_gamma   90.00
#
_symmetry.space_group_name_H-M   'P 1'
#
loop_
_entity.id
_entity.type
_entity.pdbx_description
1 polymer ?
#
loop_
_entity_poly.entity_id
_entity_poly.type
_entity_poly.pdbx_seq_one_letter_code
_entity_poly.pdbx_strand_id
1 'polypeptide(L)'
;MELQIQQARLVDAPVIADILKEAAAWAERAHERLWLESELEAEEIAADADAGQFFLAMHADTPVATVRYQLEDALFWPDAAEGEAAYVHRLAVRRRWAGRGVAAELLHWAARRAVKDDRALLRLDTDITRPKLRALYLACGFEEHSERQVGPYHVMRYEKRLDTLYK
;
A
#
# COMPACT_ATOMS: atom_id res chain seq x y z
N MET A 1 9.09 -18.01 2.34
CA MET A 1 9.95 -16.92 2.88
C MET A 1 9.22 -16.34 4.06
N GLU A 2 9.85 -16.31 5.23
CA GLU A 2 9.24 -15.75 6.42
C GLU A 2 9.38 -14.22 6.41
N LEU A 3 8.27 -13.51 6.62
CA LEU A 3 8.22 -12.06 6.71
C LEU A 3 7.63 -11.67 8.07
N GLN A 4 8.33 -10.80 8.78
CA GLN A 4 7.77 -10.14 9.96
C GLN A 4 7.29 -8.75 9.54
N ILE A 5 6.03 -8.45 9.80
CA ILE A 5 5.46 -7.13 9.51
C ILE A 5 5.33 -6.38 10.82
N GLN A 6 6.00 -5.24 10.90
CA GLN A 6 6.01 -4.39 12.08
C GLN A 6 5.60 -2.96 11.75
N GLN A 7 4.94 -2.32 12.70
CA GLN A 7 4.59 -0.90 12.58
C GLN A 7 5.87 -0.08 12.61
N ALA A 8 6.01 0.81 11.63
CA ALA A 8 7.11 1.74 11.56
C ALA A 8 6.93 2.87 12.58
N ARG A 9 8.03 3.51 12.94
CA ARG A 9 8.06 4.71 13.78
C ARG A 9 8.71 5.85 13.01
N LEU A 10 8.69 7.04 13.60
CA LEU A 10 9.38 8.22 13.05
C LEU A 10 10.82 7.95 12.59
N VAL A 11 11.59 7.19 13.37
CA VAL A 11 12.99 6.84 13.06
C VAL A 11 13.16 5.97 11.81
N ASP A 12 12.09 5.31 11.36
CA ASP A 12 12.09 4.44 10.20
C ASP A 12 11.75 5.20 8.89
N ALA A 13 11.35 6.47 8.97
CA ALA A 13 10.98 7.29 7.82
C ALA A 13 12.07 7.32 6.72
N PRO A 14 13.37 7.46 7.02
CA PRO A 14 14.42 7.39 6.01
C PRO A 14 14.48 6.03 5.29
N VAL A 15 14.22 4.92 5.99
CA VAL A 15 14.21 3.58 5.40
C VAL A 15 13.00 3.39 4.49
N ILE A 16 11.83 3.89 4.90
CA ILE A 16 10.61 3.89 4.08
C ILE A 16 10.84 4.71 2.81
N ALA A 17 11.37 5.93 2.96
CA ALA A 17 11.69 6.82 1.85
C ALA A 17 12.60 6.13 0.83
N ASP A 18 13.66 5.48 1.31
CA ASP A 18 14.61 4.77 0.44
C ASP A 18 13.95 3.58 -0.31
N ILE A 19 13.05 2.82 0.33
CA ILE A 19 12.27 1.77 -0.35
C ILE A 19 11.39 2.37 -1.46
N LEU A 20 10.68 3.46 -1.16
CA LEU A 20 9.77 4.10 -2.10
C LEU A 20 10.53 4.73 -3.27
N LYS A 21 11.65 5.43 -3.00
CA LYS A 21 12.53 6.00 -4.03
C LYS A 21 13.11 4.94 -4.96
N GLU A 22 13.55 3.79 -4.41
CA GLU A 22 14.00 2.66 -5.25
C GLU A 22 12.87 2.16 -6.17
N ALA A 23 11.66 2.01 -5.65
CA ALA A 23 10.51 1.57 -6.43
C ALA A 23 10.11 2.60 -7.51
N ALA A 24 10.11 3.89 -7.17
CA ALA A 24 9.82 4.98 -8.09
C ALA A 24 10.84 5.03 -9.23
N ALA A 25 12.14 4.98 -8.93
CA ALA A 25 13.21 4.97 -9.94
C ALA A 25 13.15 3.74 -10.87
N TRP A 26 12.61 2.62 -10.41
CA TRP A 26 12.35 1.47 -11.29
C TRP A 26 11.12 1.69 -12.18
N ALA A 27 10.05 2.25 -11.63
CA ALA A 27 8.82 2.53 -12.35
C ALA A 27 9.03 3.62 -13.42
N GLU A 28 9.81 4.65 -13.14
CA GLU A 28 10.19 5.69 -14.12
C GLU A 28 10.96 5.14 -15.31
N ARG A 29 11.87 4.17 -15.09
CA ARG A 29 12.57 3.48 -16.19
C ARG A 29 11.64 2.67 -17.09
N ALA A 30 10.46 2.30 -16.59
CA ALA A 30 9.41 1.67 -17.37
C ALA A 30 8.42 2.69 -17.98
N HIS A 31 8.67 4.00 -17.83
CA HIS A 31 7.74 5.09 -18.16
C HIS A 31 6.40 5.04 -17.41
N GLU A 32 6.41 4.41 -16.24
CA GLU A 32 5.25 4.28 -15.39
C GLU A 32 5.51 5.03 -14.07
N ARG A 33 5.60 6.37 -14.11
CA ARG A 33 5.85 7.18 -12.91
C ARG A 33 4.76 6.96 -11.85
N LEU A 34 5.15 6.72 -10.60
CA LEU A 34 4.22 6.44 -9.48
C LEU A 34 3.94 7.67 -8.64
N TRP A 35 4.99 8.39 -8.25
CA TRP A 35 4.92 9.48 -7.27
C TRP A 35 5.81 10.64 -7.72
N LEU A 36 5.54 11.84 -7.21
CA LEU A 36 6.44 12.97 -7.32
C LEU A 36 7.62 12.78 -6.36
N GLU A 37 8.82 13.24 -6.74
CA GLU A 37 10.02 13.15 -5.89
C GLU A 37 9.77 13.76 -4.50
N SER A 38 9.08 14.92 -4.47
CA SER A 38 8.72 15.61 -3.25
C SER A 38 7.88 14.77 -2.30
N GLU A 39 7.03 13.87 -2.79
CA GLU A 39 6.18 13.02 -1.96
C GLU A 39 6.96 11.88 -1.26
N LEU A 40 8.21 11.65 -1.68
CA LEU A 40 9.06 10.55 -1.22
C LEU A 40 10.13 11.01 -0.23
N GLU A 41 10.18 12.30 0.09
CA GLU A 41 11.10 12.81 1.09
C GLU A 41 10.75 12.26 2.48
N ALA A 42 11.78 12.04 3.29
CA ALA A 42 11.63 11.42 4.60
C ALA A 42 10.74 12.29 5.51
N GLU A 43 10.82 13.61 5.35
CA GLU A 43 10.02 14.60 6.06
C GLU A 43 8.52 14.47 5.75
N GLU A 44 8.16 14.19 4.49
CA GLU A 44 6.76 13.97 4.10
C GLU A 44 6.22 12.63 4.62
N ILE A 45 7.11 11.63 4.77
CA ILE A 45 6.76 10.30 5.30
C ILE A 45 6.72 10.29 6.83
N ALA A 46 7.50 11.16 7.48
CA ALA A 46 7.72 11.19 8.92
C ALA A 46 6.42 11.32 9.72
N ALA A 47 5.52 12.22 9.30
CA ALA A 47 4.25 12.44 10.00
C ALA A 47 3.35 11.19 9.97
N ASP A 48 3.21 10.56 8.81
CA ASP A 48 2.43 9.32 8.66
C ASP A 48 3.07 8.14 9.40
N ALA A 49 4.41 8.06 9.41
CA ALA A 49 5.14 7.04 10.16
C ALA A 49 5.00 7.22 11.67
N ASP A 50 5.05 8.46 12.17
CA ASP A 50 4.83 8.80 13.58
C ASP A 50 3.38 8.54 14.01
N ALA A 51 2.42 8.81 13.12
CA ALA A 51 1.02 8.44 13.28
C ALA A 51 0.76 6.92 13.20
N GLY A 52 1.80 6.11 12.97
CA GLY A 52 1.70 4.66 12.94
C GLY A 52 1.01 4.09 11.70
N GLN A 53 0.95 4.86 10.61
CA GLN A 53 0.27 4.45 9.38
C GLN A 53 1.19 3.64 8.45
N PHE A 54 2.50 3.65 8.65
CA PHE A 54 3.42 2.85 7.86
C PHE A 54 3.81 1.55 8.56
N PHE A 55 4.04 0.51 7.74
CA PHE A 55 4.48 -0.80 8.18
C PHE A 55 5.62 -1.29 7.30
N LEU A 56 6.64 -1.87 7.92
CA LEU A 56 7.77 -2.48 7.24
C LEU A 56 7.63 -4.01 7.26
N ALA A 57 7.81 -4.63 6.09
CA ALA A 57 8.08 -6.06 6.02
C ALA A 57 9.58 -6.31 6.17
N MET A 58 9.92 -7.19 7.08
CA MET A 58 11.28 -7.57 7.45
C MET A 58 11.53 -9.02 7.04
N HIS A 59 12.72 -9.28 6.50
CA HIS A 59 13.22 -10.63 6.30
C HIS A 59 14.63 -10.73 6.90
N ALA A 60 14.82 -11.57 7.92
CA ALA A 60 16.08 -11.68 8.65
C ALA A 60 16.66 -10.29 9.02
N ASP A 61 15.89 -9.52 9.79
CA ASP A 61 16.20 -8.15 10.25
C ASP A 61 16.43 -7.10 9.16
N THR A 62 16.18 -7.46 7.91
CA THR A 62 16.37 -6.55 6.77
C THR A 62 15.01 -6.04 6.27
N PRO A 63 14.79 -4.71 6.19
CA PRO A 63 13.61 -4.14 5.54
C PRO A 63 13.57 -4.49 4.05
N VAL A 64 12.50 -5.16 3.62
CA VAL A 64 12.34 -5.63 2.23
C VAL A 64 11.19 -4.97 1.48
N ALA A 65 10.21 -4.43 2.21
CA ALA A 65 9.07 -3.75 1.64
C ALA A 65 8.41 -2.82 2.66
N THR A 66 7.58 -1.90 2.18
CA THR A 66 6.77 -1.00 2.99
C THR A 66 5.33 -0.96 2.46
N VAL A 67 4.39 -0.62 3.34
CA VAL A 67 2.99 -0.32 3.01
C VAL A 67 2.48 0.76 3.95
N ARG A 68 1.70 1.70 3.44
CA ARG A 68 0.88 2.60 4.26
C ARG A 68 -0.51 1.99 4.41
N TYR A 69 -0.99 1.93 5.64
CA TYR A 69 -2.30 1.44 6.04
C TYR A 69 -2.99 2.55 6.84
N GLN A 70 -4.17 2.95 6.39
CA GLN A 70 -4.95 4.03 7.00
C GLN A 70 -6.42 3.64 7.12
N LEU A 71 -7.11 4.20 8.11
CA LEU A 71 -8.52 3.88 8.39
C LEU A 71 -9.50 4.82 7.66
N GLU A 72 -8.98 5.92 7.11
CA GLU A 72 -9.75 6.93 6.39
C GLU A 72 -8.96 7.38 5.16
N ASP A 73 -9.68 7.66 4.08
CA ASP A 73 -9.10 8.20 2.86
C ASP A 73 -10.12 9.03 2.05
N ALA A 74 -10.51 10.16 2.61
CA ALA A 74 -11.48 11.06 1.97
C ALA A 74 -10.99 11.63 0.62
N LEU A 75 -9.68 11.56 0.33
CA LEU A 75 -9.12 12.09 -0.92
C LEU A 75 -9.47 11.18 -2.12
N PHE A 76 -9.22 9.88 -1.99
CA PHE A 76 -9.53 8.89 -3.04
C PHE A 76 -10.93 8.27 -2.88
N TRP A 77 -11.50 8.30 -1.68
CA TRP A 77 -12.78 7.68 -1.34
C TRP A 77 -13.72 8.62 -0.55
N PRO A 78 -14.05 9.81 -1.08
CA PRO A 78 -14.96 10.74 -0.38
C PRO A 78 -16.41 10.22 -0.26
N ASP A 79 -16.75 9.23 -1.08
CA ASP A 79 -18.05 8.55 -1.15
C ASP A 79 -18.13 7.31 -0.25
N ALA A 80 -17.05 6.96 0.45
CA ALA A 80 -17.04 5.85 1.38
C ALA A 80 -17.81 6.16 2.66
N ALA A 81 -18.55 5.17 3.18
CA ALA A 81 -19.17 5.29 4.48
C ALA A 81 -18.10 5.25 5.59
N GLU A 82 -18.28 6.07 6.62
CA GLU A 82 -17.35 6.12 7.74
C GLU A 82 -17.23 4.73 8.41
N GLY A 83 -15.99 4.30 8.62
CA GLY A 83 -15.67 3.07 9.32
C GLY A 83 -15.90 1.76 8.56
N GLU A 84 -16.30 1.79 7.29
CA GLU A 84 -16.57 0.57 6.52
C GLU A 84 -15.30 -0.15 6.04
N ALA A 85 -14.23 0.61 5.76
CA ALA A 85 -13.02 0.13 5.09
C ALA A 85 -11.74 0.61 5.77
N ALA A 86 -10.66 -0.13 5.54
CA ALA A 86 -9.30 0.39 5.62
C ALA A 86 -8.70 0.53 4.22
N TYR A 87 -7.64 1.32 4.08
CA TYR A 87 -7.05 1.70 2.82
C TYR A 87 -5.55 1.40 2.78
N VAL A 88 -5.08 0.88 1.65
CA VAL A 88 -3.66 0.56 1.40
C VAL A 88 -3.08 1.50 0.36
N HIS A 89 -2.04 2.24 0.75
CA HIS A 89 -1.30 3.16 -0.12
C HIS A 89 0.20 2.84 -0.06
N ARG A 90 0.97 3.38 -1.01
CA ARG A 90 2.45 3.35 -0.98
C ARG A 90 3.02 1.94 -0.72
N LEU A 91 2.40 0.93 -1.32
CA LEU A 91 2.92 -0.44 -1.28
C LEU A 91 4.12 -0.55 -2.22
N ALA A 92 5.30 -0.80 -1.65
CA ALA A 92 6.54 -0.93 -2.42
C ALA A 92 7.40 -2.08 -1.90
N VAL A 93 8.02 -2.80 -2.83
CA VAL A 93 8.92 -3.92 -2.55
C VAL A 93 10.28 -3.61 -3.16
N ARG A 94 11.34 -3.71 -2.36
CA ARG A 94 12.73 -3.63 -2.84
C ARG A 94 12.93 -4.57 -4.02
N ARG A 95 13.59 -4.11 -5.08
CA ARG A 95 13.69 -4.81 -6.36
C ARG A 95 14.25 -6.22 -6.25
N ARG A 96 15.24 -6.42 -5.37
CA ARG A 96 15.85 -7.74 -5.09
C ARG A 96 14.85 -8.79 -4.56
N TRP A 97 13.73 -8.33 -3.98
CA TRP A 97 12.66 -9.17 -3.42
C TRP A 97 11.37 -9.20 -4.27
N ALA A 98 11.34 -8.46 -5.38
CA ALA A 98 10.22 -8.46 -6.30
C ALA A 98 9.97 -9.86 -6.92
N GLY A 99 8.70 -10.18 -7.18
CA GLY A 99 8.31 -11.49 -7.74
C GLY A 99 8.34 -12.66 -6.75
N ARG A 100 8.62 -12.42 -5.47
CA ARG A 100 8.68 -13.46 -4.42
C ARG A 100 7.44 -13.52 -3.51
N GLY A 101 6.32 -12.94 -3.96
CA GLY A 101 5.07 -12.90 -3.20
C GLY A 101 4.98 -11.85 -2.08
N VAL A 102 6.02 -11.02 -1.87
CA VAL A 102 6.05 -10.02 -0.78
C VAL A 102 4.86 -9.06 -0.81
N ALA A 103 4.52 -8.53 -1.98
CA ALA A 103 3.40 -7.62 -2.14
C ALA A 103 2.06 -8.28 -1.77
N ALA A 104 1.87 -9.53 -2.19
CA ALA A 104 0.68 -10.30 -1.85
C ALA A 104 0.58 -10.56 -0.34
N GLU A 105 1.71 -10.87 0.32
CA GLU A 105 1.73 -11.06 1.78
C GLU A 105 1.40 -9.77 2.54
N LEU A 106 1.89 -8.61 2.07
CA LEU A 106 1.51 -7.31 2.63
C LEU A 106 0.00 -7.03 2.48
N LEU A 107 -0.60 -7.37 1.32
CA LEU A 107 -2.05 -7.22 1.11
C LEU A 107 -2.85 -8.18 1.99
N HIS A 108 -2.41 -9.43 2.17
CA HIS A 108 -3.05 -10.38 3.07
C HIS A 108 -2.93 -9.94 4.53
N TRP A 109 -1.76 -9.42 4.93
CA TRP A 109 -1.58 -8.83 6.25
C TRP A 109 -2.50 -7.63 6.47
N ALA A 110 -2.61 -6.74 5.49
CA ALA A 110 -3.50 -5.57 5.57
C ALA A 110 -4.97 -5.99 5.71
N ALA A 111 -5.39 -7.07 5.03
CA ALA A 111 -6.73 -7.63 5.18
C ALA A 111 -6.98 -8.18 6.59
N ARG A 112 -6.03 -8.94 7.15
CA ARG A 112 -6.10 -9.41 8.55
C ARG A 112 -6.10 -8.25 9.54
N ARG A 113 -5.34 -7.18 9.27
CA ARG A 113 -5.30 -5.98 10.11
C ARG A 113 -6.63 -5.23 10.06
N ALA A 114 -7.21 -5.04 8.89
CA ALA A 114 -8.50 -4.42 8.69
C ALA A 114 -9.62 -5.13 9.48
N VAL A 115 -9.62 -6.47 9.50
CA VAL A 115 -10.56 -7.22 10.35
C VAL A 115 -10.33 -6.96 11.84
N LYS A 116 -9.08 -6.84 12.30
CA LYS A 116 -8.77 -6.48 13.69
C LYS A 116 -9.14 -5.05 14.06
N ASP A 117 -9.23 -4.16 13.07
CA ASP A 117 -9.68 -2.78 13.22
C ASP A 117 -11.20 -2.63 12.91
N ASP A 118 -11.95 -3.73 12.96
CA ASP A 118 -13.40 -3.81 12.76
C ASP A 118 -13.89 -3.26 11.40
N ARG A 119 -13.07 -3.41 10.35
CA ARG A 119 -13.42 -3.03 8.98
C ARG A 119 -13.97 -4.24 8.20
N ALA A 120 -15.03 -4.00 7.44
CA ALA A 120 -15.63 -5.01 6.57
C ALA A 120 -14.96 -5.07 5.18
N LEU A 121 -14.23 -4.02 4.82
CA LEU A 121 -13.61 -3.86 3.51
C LEU A 121 -12.12 -3.50 3.63
N LEU A 122 -11.34 -3.96 2.66
CA LEU A 122 -10.01 -3.40 2.37
C LEU A 122 -10.05 -2.78 0.97
N ARG A 123 -9.55 -1.55 0.87
CA ARG A 123 -9.58 -0.77 -0.36
C ARG A 123 -8.19 -0.27 -0.74
N LEU A 124 -7.99 -0.05 -2.03
CA LEU A 124 -6.80 0.57 -2.58
C LEU A 124 -7.11 1.19 -3.93
N ASP A 125 -6.18 1.96 -4.45
CA ASP A 125 -6.23 2.51 -5.80
C ASP A 125 -4.87 2.40 -6.48
N THR A 126 -4.89 2.38 -7.81
CA THR A 126 -3.68 2.46 -8.61
C THR A 126 -3.98 3.13 -9.94
N ASP A 127 -2.96 3.68 -10.60
CA ASP A 127 -3.09 4.23 -11.94
C ASP A 127 -3.70 3.20 -12.90
N ILE A 128 -4.66 3.63 -13.72
CA ILE A 128 -5.44 2.75 -14.59
C ILE A 128 -4.58 1.98 -15.61
N THR A 129 -3.39 2.48 -15.93
CA THR A 129 -2.50 1.92 -16.95
C THR A 129 -1.58 0.81 -16.42
N ARG A 130 -1.86 0.24 -15.23
CA ARG A 130 -0.97 -0.71 -14.52
C ARG A 130 -1.46 -2.17 -14.57
N PRO A 131 -1.31 -2.88 -15.70
CA PRO A 131 -1.83 -4.24 -15.83
C PRO A 131 -1.21 -5.25 -14.85
N LYS A 132 0.05 -5.06 -14.45
CA LYS A 132 0.72 -5.93 -13.47
C LYS A 132 0.17 -5.76 -12.06
N LEU A 133 -0.11 -4.53 -11.63
CA LEU A 133 -0.71 -4.25 -10.33
C LEU A 133 -2.17 -4.69 -10.32
N ARG A 134 -2.92 -4.41 -11.38
CA ARG A 134 -4.26 -4.95 -11.60
C ARG A 134 -4.30 -6.47 -11.43
N ALA A 135 -3.42 -7.20 -12.12
CA ALA A 135 -3.34 -8.66 -12.01
C ALA A 135 -3.01 -9.13 -10.59
N LEU A 136 -2.12 -8.44 -9.88
CA LEU A 136 -1.81 -8.71 -8.48
C LEU A 136 -3.05 -8.54 -7.58
N TYR A 137 -3.76 -7.42 -7.70
CA TYR A 137 -4.92 -7.13 -6.86
C TYR A 137 -6.05 -8.13 -7.08
N LEU A 138 -6.37 -8.44 -8.34
CA LEU A 138 -7.35 -9.46 -8.68
C LEU A 138 -6.95 -10.84 -8.13
N ALA A 139 -5.68 -11.23 -8.25
CA ALA A 139 -5.18 -12.48 -7.68
C ALA A 139 -5.22 -12.51 -6.14
N CYS A 140 -5.14 -11.35 -5.48
CA CYS A 140 -5.33 -11.18 -4.05
C CYS A 140 -6.80 -11.07 -3.64
N GLY A 141 -7.76 -11.26 -4.55
CA GLY A 141 -9.20 -11.27 -4.26
C GLY A 141 -9.82 -9.90 -4.12
N PHE A 142 -9.19 -8.86 -4.68
CA PHE A 142 -9.85 -7.58 -4.89
C PHE A 142 -10.69 -7.62 -6.17
N GLU A 143 -11.71 -6.77 -6.20
CA GLU A 143 -12.56 -6.51 -7.36
C GLU A 143 -12.40 -5.04 -7.78
N GLU A 144 -12.58 -4.77 -9.08
CA GLU A 144 -12.60 -3.39 -9.59
C GLU A 144 -13.88 -2.70 -9.11
N HIS A 145 -13.74 -1.51 -8.54
CA HIS A 145 -14.85 -0.73 -8.00
C HIS A 145 -15.25 0.41 -8.94
N SER A 146 -14.32 1.33 -9.25
CA SER A 146 -14.59 2.47 -10.15
C SER A 146 -13.33 3.24 -10.52
N GLU A 147 -13.38 3.93 -11.66
CA GLU A 147 -12.37 4.91 -12.06
C GLU A 147 -12.59 6.26 -11.35
N ARG A 148 -11.51 6.97 -11.06
CA ARG A 148 -11.56 8.29 -10.41
C ARG A 148 -10.39 9.17 -10.82
N GLN A 149 -10.66 10.46 -11.04
CA GLN A 149 -9.63 11.49 -11.14
C GLN A 149 -9.37 12.12 -9.77
N VAL A 150 -8.13 12.10 -9.29
CA VAL A 150 -7.69 12.69 -8.02
C VAL A 150 -6.47 13.56 -8.28
N GLY A 151 -6.67 14.87 -8.40
CA GLY A 151 -5.60 15.78 -8.80
C GLY A 151 -4.99 15.35 -10.15
N PRO A 152 -3.67 15.08 -10.24
CA PRO A 152 -3.02 14.58 -11.46
C PRO A 152 -3.23 13.08 -11.71
N TYR A 153 -3.80 12.33 -10.76
CA TYR A 153 -3.87 10.87 -10.81
C TYR A 153 -5.21 10.38 -11.40
N HIS A 154 -5.14 9.57 -12.45
CA HIS A 154 -6.30 8.84 -12.97
C HIS A 154 -6.20 7.37 -12.52
N VAL A 155 -7.02 7.02 -11.51
CA VAL A 155 -6.88 5.74 -10.80
C VAL A 155 -8.09 4.84 -11.02
N MET A 156 -7.82 3.53 -11.05
CA MET A 156 -8.83 2.51 -10.78
C MET A 156 -8.82 2.21 -9.28
N ARG A 157 -10.00 2.29 -8.66
CA ARG A 157 -10.25 1.92 -7.28
C ARG A 157 -10.61 0.43 -7.20
N TYR A 158 -10.10 -0.25 -6.19
CA TYR A 158 -10.33 -1.66 -5.95
C TYR A 158 -10.84 -1.86 -4.52
N GLU A 159 -11.72 -2.83 -4.33
CA GLU A 159 -12.21 -3.22 -3.01
C GLU A 159 -12.20 -4.73 -2.81
N LYS A 160 -12.12 -5.13 -1.55
CA LYS A 160 -12.16 -6.53 -1.14
C LYS A 160 -13.04 -6.66 0.09
N ARG A 161 -14.06 -7.51 0.02
CA ARG A 161 -14.83 -7.89 1.20
C ARG A 161 -14.02 -8.78 2.12
N LEU A 162 -14.03 -8.44 3.39
CA LEU A 162 -13.36 -9.19 4.44
C LEU A 162 -14.41 -10.03 5.14
N ASP A 163 -14.37 -11.33 4.89
CA ASP A 163 -15.23 -12.31 5.54
C ASP A 163 -14.50 -12.98 6.73
N THR A 164 -15.16 -13.96 7.33
CA THR A 164 -14.65 -14.70 8.48
C THR A 164 -13.33 -15.44 8.24
N LEU A 165 -12.82 -15.52 7.00
CA LEU A 165 -11.53 -16.18 6.70
C LEU A 165 -10.30 -15.42 7.26
N TYR A 166 -10.49 -14.20 7.74
CA TYR A 166 -9.45 -13.34 8.31
C TYR A 166 -9.51 -13.23 9.85
N LYS A 167 -10.42 -13.98 10.50
CA LYS A 167 -10.51 -14.08 11.97
C LYS A 167 -9.50 -15.07 12.53
#